data_AF-A0A8G2HZH4-F1
#
_entry.id   AF-A0A8G2HZH4-F1
#
_cell.length_a   1.000
_cell.length_b   1.000
_cell.length_c   1.000
_cell.angle_alpha   90.00
_cell.angle_beta   90.00
_cell.angle_gamma   90.00
#
_symmetry.space_group_name_H-M   'P 1'
#
loop_
_entity.id
_entity.type
_entity.pdbx_description
1 polymer ?
#
loop_
_entity_poly.entity_id
_entity_poly.type
_entity_poly.pdbx_seq_one_letter_code
_entity_poly.pdbx_strand_id
1 'polypeptide(L)'
;MNTKFLGKTLVASALVLTTLGTGFHSSYLGLDTNKVVKTAKAEENMTEGQLWKKVKDSLIDSKIISGNENETVKVTFTTTSGQSNSVESTGNQTGDVFSTPSNFSKLSQIDITKQNIDDSDFNTKLDANATWKSLTKKLEEQGLLKTGDKVTIHSKDSNDPKITGTVGQDFTEHKGFNLNKRDINKITIE
;
A
#
# COMPACT_ATOMS: atom_id res chain seq x y z
N MET A 1 32.52 -15.39 58.32
CA MET A 1 33.03 -15.09 56.96
C MET A 1 31.89 -15.37 55.99
N ASN A 2 31.19 -14.32 55.56
CA ASN A 2 31.35 -13.60 54.27
C ASN A 2 30.63 -14.33 53.13
N THR A 3 29.76 -13.74 52.30
CA THR A 3 29.08 -12.43 52.22
C THR A 3 27.99 -12.60 51.16
N LYS A 4 26.87 -11.89 51.34
CA LYS A 4 25.74 -11.76 50.41
C LYS A 4 26.16 -11.28 49.02
N PHE A 5 25.41 -11.65 47.98
CA PHE A 5 25.14 -10.76 46.86
C PHE A 5 23.74 -11.03 46.25
N LEU A 6 22.82 -10.10 46.52
CA LEU A 6 21.53 -9.92 45.83
C LEU A 6 21.72 -8.74 44.88
N GLY A 7 21.89 -9.01 43.59
CA GLY A 7 21.99 -7.99 42.55
C GLY A 7 20.61 -7.59 42.06
N LYS A 8 20.07 -6.50 42.62
CA LYS A 8 18.92 -5.76 42.11
C LYS A 8 19.33 -5.07 40.81
N THR A 9 18.56 -5.19 39.73
CA THR A 9 18.65 -4.22 38.61
C THR A 9 17.49 -3.25 38.74
N LEU A 10 17.87 -1.99 38.95
CA LEU A 10 17.03 -0.80 39.11
C LEU A 10 16.29 -0.47 37.82
N VAL A 11 15.01 -0.12 37.97
CA VAL A 11 14.34 0.83 37.07
C VAL A 11 14.95 2.21 37.35
N ALA A 12 15.40 2.89 36.30
CA ALA A 12 15.71 4.31 36.35
C ALA A 12 15.25 4.97 35.05
N SER A 13 14.07 5.60 35.12
CA SER A 13 13.77 6.75 34.27
C SER A 13 14.70 7.89 34.67
N ALA A 14 15.47 8.40 33.71
CA ALA A 14 16.12 9.69 33.85
C ALA A 14 15.81 10.50 32.59
N LEU A 15 14.84 11.39 32.72
CA LEU A 15 14.62 12.56 31.88
C LEU A 15 15.92 13.37 31.85
N VAL A 16 16.62 13.40 30.71
CA VAL A 16 17.75 14.31 30.52
C VAL A 16 17.24 15.54 29.78
N LEU A 17 16.90 16.57 30.55
CA LEU A 17 16.75 17.93 30.08
C LEU A 17 18.08 18.64 30.31
N THR A 18 18.88 18.84 29.26
CA THR A 18 20.06 19.72 29.30
C THR A 18 19.82 20.93 28.41
N THR A 19 19.70 22.07 29.07
CA THR A 19 19.52 23.39 28.48
C THR A 19 20.88 24.07 28.33
N LEU A 20 21.08 24.67 27.14
CA LEU A 20 22.04 25.71 26.71
C LEU A 20 23.48 25.32 26.32
N GLY A 21 23.87 25.84 25.15
CA GLY A 21 25.24 25.92 24.65
C GLY A 21 25.27 26.36 23.18
N THR A 22 25.23 27.67 22.92
CA THR A 22 25.49 28.28 21.61
C THR A 22 26.92 27.96 21.13
N GLY A 23 27.08 27.54 19.88
CA GLY A 23 28.37 27.67 19.16
C GLY A 23 28.89 26.42 18.46
N PHE A 24 28.70 26.41 17.13
CA PHE A 24 29.55 25.86 16.07
C PHE A 24 29.91 24.34 16.00
N HIS A 25 29.29 23.74 14.97
CA HIS A 25 29.83 22.81 13.97
C HIS A 25 30.62 21.58 14.45
N SER A 26 29.96 20.41 14.43
CA SER A 26 30.54 19.25 13.76
C SER A 26 29.45 18.26 13.33
N SER A 27 29.66 17.71 12.14
CA SER A 27 28.78 16.88 11.33
C SER A 27 28.11 15.75 12.11
N TYR A 28 26.79 15.82 12.27
CA TYR A 28 25.99 14.67 12.65
C TYR A 28 25.08 14.35 11.47
N LEU A 29 25.25 13.13 10.95
CA LEU A 29 24.37 12.49 9.97
C LEU A 29 22.91 12.79 10.33
N GLY A 30 22.30 13.70 9.57
CA GLY A 30 20.90 14.03 9.67
C GLY A 30 20.08 12.83 9.21
N LEU A 31 19.87 11.87 10.10
CA LEU A 31 18.74 10.97 9.99
C LEU A 31 17.52 11.88 10.10
N ASP A 32 16.86 12.12 8.99
CA ASP A 32 15.64 12.93 8.90
C ASP A 32 14.51 12.22 9.65
N THR A 33 14.53 12.35 10.98
CA THR A 33 13.49 11.84 11.88
C THR A 33 12.15 12.51 11.61
N ASN A 34 12.13 13.67 10.95
CA ASN A 34 10.91 14.35 10.53
C ASN A 34 10.22 13.62 9.37
N LYS A 35 10.97 12.98 8.47
CA LYS A 35 10.40 12.16 7.40
C LYS A 35 9.69 10.92 7.97
N VAL A 36 10.34 10.22 8.91
CA VAL A 36 9.78 9.00 9.53
C VAL A 36 8.55 9.32 10.40
N VAL A 37 8.57 10.42 11.15
CA VAL A 37 7.46 10.81 12.04
C VAL A 37 6.25 11.36 11.26
N LYS A 38 6.46 12.01 10.10
CA LYS A 38 5.35 12.48 9.26
C LYS A 38 4.64 11.35 8.50
N THR A 39 5.37 10.35 8.02
CA THR A 39 4.78 9.19 7.33
C THR A 39 3.89 8.39 8.28
N ALA A 40 4.36 8.10 9.51
CA ALA A 40 3.58 7.34 10.50
C ALA A 40 2.28 8.07 10.93
N LYS A 41 2.31 9.40 11.10
CA LYS A 41 1.12 10.16 11.56
C LYS A 41 0.05 10.39 10.49
N ALA A 42 0.42 10.32 9.20
CA ALA A 42 -0.53 10.42 8.10
C ALA A 42 -1.33 9.10 7.92
N GLU A 43 -0.73 7.97 8.28
CA GLU A 43 -1.39 6.64 8.25
C GLU A 43 -2.38 6.47 9.41
N GLU A 44 -2.14 7.09 10.58
CA GLU A 44 -3.01 6.99 11.77
C GLU A 44 -4.41 7.60 11.61
N ASN A 45 -4.62 8.54 10.68
CA ASN A 45 -5.89 9.30 10.56
C ASN A 45 -6.59 9.15 9.20
N MET A 46 -6.18 8.18 8.38
CA MET A 46 -6.80 7.95 7.08
C MET A 46 -8.20 7.34 7.23
N THR A 47 -9.21 7.93 6.59
CA THR A 47 -10.55 7.32 6.51
C THR A 47 -10.55 6.14 5.54
N GLU A 48 -11.53 5.24 5.64
CA GLU A 48 -11.75 4.17 4.67
C GLU A 48 -11.89 4.70 3.24
N GLY A 49 -12.52 5.86 3.07
CA GLY A 49 -12.70 6.51 1.78
C GLY A 49 -11.39 7.03 1.18
N GLN A 50 -10.53 7.62 2.01
CA GLN A 50 -9.20 8.04 1.60
C GLN A 50 -8.31 6.84 1.24
N LEU A 51 -8.37 5.75 2.01
CA LEU A 51 -7.68 4.49 1.70
C LEU A 51 -8.13 3.93 0.35
N TRP A 52 -9.45 3.79 0.18
CA TRP A 52 -10.06 3.29 -1.06
C TRP A 52 -9.66 4.14 -2.26
N LYS A 53 -9.71 5.47 -2.11
CA LYS A 53 -9.33 6.43 -3.16
C LYS A 53 -7.87 6.24 -3.58
N LYS A 54 -6.93 6.11 -2.64
CA LYS A 54 -5.51 5.89 -2.96
C LYS A 54 -5.28 4.60 -3.76
N VAL A 55 -5.99 3.52 -3.40
CA VAL A 55 -5.94 2.26 -4.17
C VAL A 55 -6.49 2.47 -5.58
N LYS A 56 -7.68 3.06 -5.68
CA LYS A 56 -8.35 3.35 -6.96
C LYS A 56 -7.47 4.19 -7.89
N ASP A 57 -6.91 5.28 -7.38
CA ASP A 57 -6.04 6.17 -8.16
C ASP A 57 -4.80 5.41 -8.66
N SER A 58 -4.23 4.51 -7.85
CA SER A 58 -3.11 3.64 -8.26
C SER A 58 -3.48 2.68 -9.38
N LEU A 59 -4.72 2.17 -9.40
CA LEU A 59 -5.25 1.34 -10.49
C LEU A 59 -5.45 2.13 -11.78
N ILE A 60 -5.93 3.38 -11.68
CA ILE A 60 -6.11 4.29 -12.83
C ILE A 60 -4.74 4.66 -13.42
N ASP A 61 -3.79 5.08 -12.58
CA ASP A 61 -2.44 5.45 -13.02
C ASP A 61 -1.73 4.28 -13.72
N SER A 62 -2.03 3.05 -13.28
CA SER A 62 -1.50 1.81 -13.88
C SER A 62 -2.35 1.27 -15.03
N LYS A 63 -3.38 2.02 -15.43
CA LYS A 63 -4.31 1.73 -16.54
C LYS A 63 -5.09 0.42 -16.40
N ILE A 64 -5.17 -0.13 -15.19
CA ILE A 64 -5.91 -1.38 -14.89
C ILE A 64 -7.42 -1.13 -14.94
N ILE A 65 -7.84 0.07 -14.54
CA ILE A 65 -9.22 0.55 -14.63
C ILE A 65 -9.26 1.92 -15.32
N SER A 66 -10.43 2.31 -15.82
CA SER A 66 -10.68 3.62 -16.44
C SER A 66 -11.17 4.68 -15.44
N GLY A 67 -11.69 4.27 -14.28
CA GLY A 67 -12.22 5.16 -13.25
C GLY A 67 -13.66 5.61 -13.52
N ASN A 68 -14.47 4.79 -14.21
CA ASN A 68 -15.86 5.10 -14.52
C ASN A 68 -16.85 4.36 -13.57
N GLU A 69 -18.15 4.63 -13.74
CA GLU A 69 -19.23 4.03 -12.93
C GLU A 69 -19.47 2.53 -13.17
N ASN A 70 -19.02 2.00 -14.30
CA ASN A 70 -19.17 0.59 -14.66
C ASN A 70 -18.04 -0.30 -14.10
N GLU A 71 -17.13 0.30 -13.33
CA GLU A 71 -16.06 -0.38 -12.63
C GLU A 71 -16.30 -0.27 -11.12
N THR A 72 -16.13 -1.37 -10.39
CA THR A 72 -16.23 -1.39 -8.93
C THR A 72 -14.92 -1.92 -8.35
N VAL A 73 -14.43 -1.25 -7.32
CA VAL A 73 -13.21 -1.61 -6.60
C VAL A 73 -13.57 -1.89 -5.16
N LYS A 74 -13.28 -3.11 -4.70
CA LYS A 74 -13.36 -3.51 -3.30
C LYS A 74 -11.96 -3.66 -2.75
N VAL A 75 -11.65 -2.93 -1.70
CA VAL A 75 -10.36 -2.94 -1.01
C VAL A 75 -10.52 -3.69 0.29
N THR A 76 -9.79 -4.78 0.46
CA THR A 76 -9.72 -5.55 1.70
C THR A 76 -8.36 -5.33 2.36
N PHE A 77 -8.38 -4.99 3.64
CA PHE A 77 -7.20 -4.62 4.41
C PHE A 77 -7.30 -5.13 5.85
N THR A 78 -6.17 -5.18 6.53
CA THR A 78 -6.07 -5.49 7.95
C THR A 78 -5.92 -4.20 8.74
N THR A 79 -6.65 -4.07 9.84
CA THR A 79 -6.54 -2.94 10.76
C THR A 79 -5.36 -3.11 11.72
N THR A 80 -4.98 -2.05 12.44
CA THR A 80 -3.97 -2.10 13.51
C THR A 80 -4.34 -3.04 14.66
N SER A 81 -5.63 -3.35 14.84
CA SER A 81 -6.11 -4.39 15.77
C SER A 81 -5.97 -5.81 15.23
N GLY A 82 -5.52 -5.99 14.00
CA GLY A 82 -5.39 -7.29 13.32
C GLY A 82 -6.68 -7.81 12.69
N GLN A 83 -7.77 -7.02 12.68
CA GLN A 83 -9.03 -7.43 12.07
C GLN A 83 -9.04 -7.17 10.57
N SER A 84 -9.64 -8.08 9.80
CA SER A 84 -9.90 -7.84 8.37
C SER A 84 -11.12 -6.93 8.22
N ASN A 85 -11.00 -5.91 7.37
CA ASN A 85 -12.07 -4.99 7.01
C ASN A 85 -12.07 -4.75 5.49
N SER A 86 -13.16 -4.20 4.94
CA SER A 86 -13.24 -3.87 3.52
C SER A 86 -14.10 -2.65 3.23
N VAL A 87 -13.71 -1.90 2.21
CA VAL A 87 -14.46 -0.76 1.66
C VAL A 87 -14.61 -0.92 0.15
N GLU A 88 -15.78 -0.61 -0.38
CA GLU A 88 -16.13 -0.85 -1.78
C GLU A 88 -16.89 0.34 -2.37
N SER A 89 -16.54 0.70 -3.60
CA SER A 89 -17.26 1.73 -4.35
C SER A 89 -16.96 1.67 -5.86
N THR A 90 -17.69 2.48 -6.62
CA THR A 90 -17.56 2.61 -8.08
C THR A 90 -16.34 3.47 -8.46
N GLY A 91 -15.73 3.23 -9.63
CA GLY A 91 -14.50 3.88 -10.08
C GLY A 91 -14.59 5.41 -10.21
N ASN A 92 -15.79 5.95 -10.42
CA ASN A 92 -16.04 7.40 -10.49
C ASN A 92 -16.21 8.08 -9.13
N GLN A 93 -16.29 7.33 -8.02
CA GLN A 93 -16.45 7.89 -6.68
C GLN A 93 -15.18 8.65 -6.22
N THR A 94 -15.36 9.72 -5.43
CA THR A 94 -14.26 10.55 -4.91
C THR A 94 -13.69 10.03 -3.59
N GLY A 95 -14.47 9.25 -2.83
CA GLY A 95 -14.10 8.68 -1.54
C GLY A 95 -14.59 9.49 -0.34
N ASP A 96 -15.11 10.71 -0.55
CA ASP A 96 -15.52 11.63 0.54
C ASP A 96 -16.74 11.14 1.32
N VAL A 97 -17.45 10.15 0.79
CA VAL A 97 -18.66 9.56 1.39
C VAL A 97 -18.36 8.60 2.55
N PHE A 98 -17.10 8.19 2.74
CA PHE A 98 -16.69 7.28 3.81
C PHE A 98 -15.80 8.00 4.83
N SER A 99 -16.39 8.37 5.96
CA SER A 99 -15.72 9.11 7.04
C SER A 99 -15.18 8.22 8.17
N THR A 100 -15.49 6.93 8.16
CA THR A 100 -15.00 5.97 9.16
C THR A 100 -13.47 5.93 9.16
N PRO A 101 -12.79 6.04 10.31
CA PRO A 101 -11.36 5.81 10.40
C PRO A 101 -11.01 4.40 9.94
N SER A 102 -10.06 4.28 9.01
CA SER A 102 -9.65 2.96 8.50
C SER A 102 -8.88 2.13 9.53
N ASN A 103 -8.13 2.79 10.43
CA ASN A 103 -7.14 2.13 11.29
C ASN A 103 -6.22 1.20 10.47
N PHE A 104 -5.87 1.60 9.25
CA PHE A 104 -5.14 0.76 8.29
C PHE A 104 -3.80 0.29 8.83
N SER A 105 -3.48 -0.99 8.61
CA SER A 105 -2.16 -1.56 8.91
C SER A 105 -1.54 -2.23 7.70
N LYS A 106 -2.32 -2.99 6.92
CA LYS A 106 -1.81 -3.72 5.76
C LYS A 106 -2.88 -3.92 4.71
N LEU A 107 -2.54 -3.73 3.44
CA LEU A 107 -3.39 -4.09 2.30
C LEU A 107 -3.31 -5.60 2.05
N SER A 108 -4.46 -6.25 1.84
CA SER A 108 -4.51 -7.71 1.66
C SER A 108 -5.00 -8.11 0.27
N GLN A 109 -6.06 -7.48 -0.22
CA GLN A 109 -6.69 -7.83 -1.48
C GLN A 109 -7.41 -6.64 -2.12
N ILE A 110 -7.41 -6.60 -3.44
CA ILE A 110 -8.23 -5.68 -4.23
C ILE A 110 -9.03 -6.53 -5.21
N ASP A 111 -10.35 -6.50 -5.12
CA ASP A 111 -11.25 -7.10 -6.11
C ASP A 111 -11.77 -6.01 -7.05
N ILE A 112 -11.79 -6.34 -8.35
CA ILE A 112 -12.16 -5.42 -9.42
C ILE A 112 -13.25 -6.08 -10.26
N THR A 113 -14.40 -5.42 -10.35
CA THR A 113 -15.47 -5.78 -11.27
C THR A 113 -15.52 -4.76 -12.39
N LYS A 114 -15.66 -5.21 -13.64
CA LYS A 114 -15.84 -4.36 -14.82
C LYS A 114 -17.04 -4.85 -15.60
N GLN A 115 -17.96 -3.95 -15.90
CA GLN A 115 -19.18 -4.22 -16.68
C GLN A 115 -19.27 -3.19 -17.80
N ASN A 116 -20.14 -3.42 -18.80
CA ASN A 116 -20.45 -2.46 -19.87
C ASN A 116 -19.22 -1.70 -20.41
N ILE A 117 -18.14 -2.43 -20.69
CA ILE A 117 -16.85 -1.84 -21.06
C ILE A 117 -16.99 -1.24 -22.45
N ASP A 118 -16.67 0.04 -22.58
CA ASP A 118 -16.71 0.76 -23.85
C ASP A 118 -15.85 0.06 -24.91
N ASP A 119 -16.30 0.09 -26.17
CA ASP A 119 -15.61 -0.58 -27.29
C ASP A 119 -14.15 -0.12 -27.45
N SER A 120 -13.87 1.15 -27.12
CA SER A 120 -12.53 1.73 -27.16
C SER A 120 -11.57 1.11 -26.13
N ASP A 121 -12.09 0.52 -25.06
CA ASP A 121 -11.31 -0.08 -23.97
C ASP A 121 -11.47 -1.62 -23.90
N PHE A 122 -12.45 -2.17 -24.61
CA PHE A 122 -12.80 -3.60 -24.59
C PHE A 122 -11.66 -4.53 -25.01
N ASN A 123 -10.84 -4.08 -25.97
CA ASN A 123 -9.68 -4.83 -26.48
C ASN A 123 -8.34 -4.29 -25.97
N THR A 124 -8.35 -3.42 -24.96
CA THR A 124 -7.11 -2.87 -24.38
C THR A 124 -6.24 -3.98 -23.81
N LYS A 125 -4.99 -4.01 -24.28
CA LYS A 125 -3.95 -4.91 -23.81
C LYS A 125 -2.92 -4.15 -22.99
N LEU A 126 -2.50 -4.76 -21.89
CA LEU A 126 -1.54 -4.20 -20.96
C LEU A 126 -0.33 -5.14 -20.86
N ASP A 127 0.87 -4.61 -21.04
CA ASP A 127 2.10 -5.38 -20.79
C ASP A 127 2.16 -5.75 -19.31
N ALA A 128 2.16 -7.05 -19.01
CA ALA A 128 2.05 -7.56 -17.66
C ALA A 128 3.19 -7.09 -16.75
N ASN A 129 4.42 -7.03 -17.28
CA ASN A 129 5.58 -6.59 -16.53
C ASN A 129 5.48 -5.10 -16.17
N ALA A 130 5.17 -4.25 -17.15
CA ALA A 130 5.02 -2.81 -16.97
C ALA A 130 3.85 -2.49 -16.04
N THR A 131 2.71 -3.18 -16.20
CA THR A 131 1.54 -3.00 -15.34
C THR A 131 1.82 -3.39 -13.90
N TRP A 132 2.48 -4.53 -13.66
CA TRP A 132 2.86 -4.92 -12.31
C TRP A 132 3.78 -3.88 -11.66
N LYS A 133 4.83 -3.44 -12.37
CA LYS A 133 5.76 -2.41 -11.87
C LYS A 133 5.08 -1.07 -11.59
N SER A 134 4.20 -0.63 -12.50
CA SER A 134 3.47 0.62 -12.31
C SER A 134 2.58 0.54 -11.08
N LEU A 135 1.82 -0.55 -10.94
CA LEU A 135 0.90 -0.75 -9.83
C LEU A 135 1.62 -0.77 -8.48
N THR A 136 2.66 -1.59 -8.35
CA THR A 136 3.38 -1.73 -7.08
C THR A 136 4.08 -0.43 -6.68
N LYS A 137 4.70 0.26 -7.65
CA LYS A 137 5.28 1.58 -7.42
C LYS A 137 4.23 2.59 -6.94
N LYS A 138 3.05 2.64 -7.57
CA LYS A 138 2.01 3.60 -7.21
C LYS A 138 1.42 3.33 -5.83
N LEU A 139 1.18 2.07 -5.49
CA LEU A 139 0.71 1.70 -4.16
C LEU A 139 1.79 1.96 -3.08
N GLU A 140 3.07 1.73 -3.38
CA GLU A 140 4.19 2.06 -2.48
C GLU A 140 4.33 3.58 -2.27
N GLU A 141 4.25 4.38 -3.34
CA GLU A 141 4.24 5.85 -3.27
C GLU A 141 3.09 6.40 -2.38
N GLN A 142 1.99 5.67 -2.27
CA GLN A 142 0.83 6.01 -1.43
C GLN A 142 0.93 5.52 0.01
N GLY A 143 2.01 4.81 0.38
CA GLY A 143 2.21 4.18 1.68
C GLY A 143 1.36 2.92 1.91
N LEU A 144 0.88 2.28 0.84
CA LEU A 144 -0.03 1.12 0.93
C LEU A 144 0.69 -0.23 0.78
N LEU A 145 1.93 -0.20 0.27
CA LEU A 145 2.83 -1.35 0.19
C LEU A 145 4.16 -0.99 0.84
N LYS A 146 4.86 -2.03 1.30
CA LYS A 146 6.23 -1.94 1.79
C LYS A 146 7.14 -2.85 0.98
N THR A 147 8.42 -2.52 0.95
CA THR A 147 9.46 -3.40 0.42
C THR A 147 9.35 -4.80 1.06
N GLY A 148 9.40 -5.84 0.23
CA GLY A 148 9.22 -7.22 0.64
C GLY A 148 7.80 -7.77 0.51
N ASP A 149 6.77 -6.93 0.36
CA ASP A 149 5.41 -7.41 0.08
C ASP A 149 5.39 -8.15 -1.27
N LYS A 150 4.67 -9.27 -1.33
CA LYS A 150 4.48 -10.04 -2.55
C LYS A 150 3.12 -9.71 -3.17
N VAL A 151 3.14 -9.15 -4.37
CA VAL A 151 1.94 -8.70 -5.08
C VAL A 151 1.67 -9.61 -6.27
N THR A 152 0.44 -10.09 -6.38
CA THR A 152 -0.01 -10.92 -7.51
C THR A 152 -1.20 -10.29 -8.21
N ILE A 153 -1.11 -10.09 -9.53
CA ILE A 153 -2.23 -9.72 -10.39
C ILE A 153 -2.84 -11.00 -10.97
N HIS A 154 -4.16 -11.13 -10.84
CA HIS A 154 -4.95 -12.25 -11.36
C HIS A 154 -5.87 -11.78 -12.49
N SER A 155 -6.09 -12.68 -13.44
CA SER A 155 -7.05 -12.53 -14.53
C SER A 155 -8.19 -13.53 -14.34
N LYS A 156 -9.39 -13.18 -14.80
CA LYS A 156 -10.54 -14.09 -14.88
C LYS A 156 -10.44 -15.04 -16.08
N ASP A 157 -9.61 -14.73 -17.07
CA ASP A 157 -9.25 -15.69 -18.10
C ASP A 157 -8.31 -16.73 -17.50
N SER A 158 -8.75 -17.98 -17.44
CA SER A 158 -7.99 -19.08 -16.83
C SER A 158 -6.71 -19.44 -17.59
N ASN A 159 -6.54 -18.96 -18.83
CA ASN A 159 -5.34 -19.18 -19.62
C ASN A 159 -4.23 -18.16 -19.30
N ASP A 160 -4.58 -17.04 -18.71
CA ASP A 160 -3.61 -16.01 -18.33
C ASP A 160 -2.81 -16.48 -17.10
N PRO A 161 -1.47 -16.32 -17.11
CA PRO A 161 -0.65 -16.59 -15.94
C PRO A 161 -0.93 -15.56 -14.83
N LYS A 162 -0.69 -15.98 -13.58
CA LYS A 162 -0.61 -15.06 -12.45
C LYS A 162 0.69 -14.26 -12.56
N ILE A 163 0.58 -12.94 -12.46
CA ILE A 163 1.75 -12.05 -12.52
C ILE A 163 2.15 -11.71 -11.09
N THR A 164 3.19 -12.38 -10.59
CA THR A 164 3.61 -12.30 -9.18
C THR A 164 5.03 -11.77 -9.08
N GLY A 165 5.26 -10.81 -8.18
CA GLY A 165 6.60 -10.33 -7.84
C GLY A 165 6.68 -9.81 -6.41
N THR A 166 7.86 -9.37 -6.00
CA THR A 166 8.13 -8.81 -4.67
C THR A 166 8.54 -7.34 -4.78
N VAL A 167 7.89 -6.48 -4.00
CA VAL A 167 8.17 -5.03 -3.98
C VAL A 167 9.62 -4.77 -3.56
N GLY A 168 10.31 -3.91 -4.31
CA GLY A 168 11.73 -3.58 -4.11
C GLY A 168 12.72 -4.57 -4.74
N GLN A 169 12.25 -5.60 -5.44
CA GLN A 169 13.08 -6.47 -6.27
C GLN A 169 12.89 -6.18 -7.76
N ASP A 170 13.91 -6.48 -8.56
CA ASP A 170 13.83 -6.35 -10.01
C ASP A 170 12.87 -7.38 -10.61
N PHE A 171 11.67 -6.93 -10.99
CA PHE A 171 10.69 -7.78 -11.66
C PHE A 171 10.97 -7.85 -13.17
N THR A 172 11.48 -8.98 -13.65
CA THR A 172 11.84 -9.16 -15.08
C THR A 172 10.97 -10.20 -15.80
N GLU A 173 10.12 -10.91 -15.07
CA GLU A 173 9.22 -11.94 -15.61
C GLU A 173 8.06 -11.34 -16.43
N HIS A 174 7.47 -12.15 -17.30
CA HIS A 174 6.30 -11.80 -18.14
C HIS A 174 6.49 -10.55 -19.02
N LYS A 175 7.74 -10.18 -19.33
CA LYS A 175 8.03 -9.07 -20.25
C LYS A 175 7.55 -9.41 -21.67
N GLY A 176 6.76 -8.53 -22.27
CA GLY A 176 6.18 -8.74 -23.59
C GLY A 176 4.95 -9.65 -23.59
N PHE A 177 4.55 -10.18 -22.43
CA PHE A 177 3.26 -10.85 -22.27
C PHE A 177 2.18 -9.81 -21.99
N ASN A 178 1.08 -9.87 -22.73
CA ASN A 178 0.00 -8.90 -22.64
C ASN A 178 -1.23 -9.51 -21.98
N LEU A 179 -1.70 -8.89 -20.90
CA LEU A 179 -2.99 -9.16 -20.28
C LEU A 179 -4.09 -8.34 -20.95
N ASN A 180 -5.29 -8.92 -21.08
CA ASN A 180 -6.48 -8.15 -21.43
C ASN A 180 -6.95 -7.36 -20.21
N LYS A 181 -7.05 -6.02 -20.32
CA LYS A 181 -7.46 -5.14 -19.22
C LYS A 181 -8.80 -5.55 -18.59
N ARG A 182 -9.75 -5.96 -19.43
CA ARG A 182 -11.10 -6.40 -19.03
C ARG A 182 -11.13 -7.67 -18.20
N ASP A 183 -10.06 -8.47 -18.26
CA ASP A 183 -10.00 -9.78 -17.62
C ASP A 183 -9.29 -9.70 -16.25
N ILE A 184 -8.46 -8.69 -16.01
CA ILE A 184 -7.89 -8.40 -14.69
C ILE A 184 -9.01 -8.09 -13.68
N ASN A 185 -9.15 -8.93 -12.66
CA ASN A 185 -10.25 -8.89 -11.71
C ASN A 185 -9.83 -8.95 -10.23
N LYS A 186 -8.57 -9.27 -9.93
CA LYS A 186 -8.12 -9.41 -8.55
C LYS A 186 -6.63 -9.13 -8.40
N ILE A 187 -6.25 -8.51 -7.29
CA ILE A 187 -4.87 -8.34 -6.85
C ILE A 187 -4.78 -8.85 -5.41
N THR A 188 -3.77 -9.66 -5.10
CA THR A 188 -3.51 -10.15 -3.73
C THR A 188 -2.13 -9.70 -3.25
N ILE A 189 -2.02 -9.41 -1.95
CA ILE A 189 -0.81 -8.93 -1.30
C ILE A 189 -0.50 -9.82 -0.09
N GLU A 190 0.71 -10.39 -0.06
CA GLU A 190 1.22 -11.28 0.99
C GLU A 190 2.43 -10.69 1.71
#